data_AF-A0A259H1P8-F1
#
_entry.id   AF-A0A259H1P8-F1
#
_cell.length_a   1.000
_cell.length_b   1.000
_cell.length_c   1.000
_cell.angle_alpha   90.00
_cell.angle_beta   90.00
_cell.angle_gamma   90.00
#
_symmetry.space_group_name_H-M   'P 1'
#
loop_
_entity.id
_entity.type
_entity.pdbx_description
1 polymer ?
#
loop_
_entity_poly.entity_id
_entity_poly.type
_entity_poly.pdbx_seq_one_letter_code
_entity_poly.pdbx_strand_id
1 'polypeptide(L)'
;TTALKAEELMGLDKDQARALVRDHDVIYVYHNLIDAIGDKQVSEERVFEAAEDTIEEIVRLVKKLNGANAANMIVTADHGFIYQHRPIEESDFSSAQVEGDTILYRDRRFILGHGLKANHGLRRFTPAQANLQGSVEVLIPKSINRLRRQGSGSRFVHGGATLQEVVVPVVKINKKRQSDTSAVEVEIIGSSNQMITSSQISVRFYQATAVTEKTQSRQLRAGIYAQSGELISDRHDLVFDFRSDNPREREIPLRFLLSRQADAFNDQEVVLKLEERHGETSHFREYRTARYRLKRSFSNDFDF
;
A
#
# COMPACT_ATOMS: atom_id res chain seq x y z
N THR A 1 -17.51 -8.15 14.49
CA THR A 1 -17.92 -6.98 13.67
C THR A 1 -18.42 -5.88 14.56
N THR A 2 -18.07 -4.63 14.26
CA THR A 2 -18.58 -3.43 14.97
C THR A 2 -18.80 -2.28 13.99
N ALA A 3 -19.55 -1.26 14.42
CA ALA A 3 -19.81 -0.05 13.67
C ALA A 3 -19.70 1.17 14.59
N LEU A 4 -19.11 2.25 14.09
CA LEU A 4 -18.96 3.52 14.81
C LEU A 4 -18.94 4.71 13.86
N LYS A 5 -19.19 5.91 14.39
CA LYS A 5 -19.06 7.14 13.61
C LYS A 5 -17.59 7.53 13.42
N ALA A 6 -17.29 8.22 12.34
CA ALA A 6 -15.98 8.78 12.07
C ALA A 6 -15.47 9.68 13.21
N GLU A 7 -16.34 10.52 13.77
CA GLU A 7 -16.01 11.39 14.91
C GLU A 7 -15.60 10.59 16.15
N GLU A 8 -16.34 9.52 16.47
CA GLU A 8 -16.04 8.62 17.60
C GLU A 8 -14.68 7.95 17.40
N LEU A 9 -14.40 7.42 16.20
CA LEU A 9 -13.10 6.86 15.85
C LEU A 9 -11.98 7.89 15.99
N MET A 10 -12.22 9.14 15.57
CA MET A 10 -11.24 10.23 15.69
C MET A 10 -11.00 10.66 17.14
N GLY A 11 -11.96 10.47 18.03
CA GLY A 11 -11.81 10.70 19.48
C GLY A 11 -11.01 9.63 20.23
N LEU A 12 -10.85 8.42 19.68
CA LEU A 12 -10.09 7.35 20.35
C LEU A 12 -8.61 7.69 20.50
N ASP A 13 -8.01 7.34 21.63
CA ASP A 13 -6.55 7.35 21.76
C ASP A 13 -5.91 6.20 20.94
N LYS A 14 -4.57 6.14 20.97
CA LYS A 14 -3.79 5.17 20.18
C LYS A 14 -4.06 3.72 20.60
N ASP A 15 -4.21 3.47 21.89
CA ASP A 15 -4.36 2.11 22.43
C ASP A 15 -5.80 1.64 22.32
N GLN A 16 -6.76 2.53 22.49
CA GLN A 16 -8.18 2.31 22.17
C GLN A 16 -8.37 1.96 20.68
N ALA A 17 -7.76 2.73 19.77
CA ALA A 17 -7.87 2.45 18.34
C ALA A 17 -7.24 1.10 17.96
N ARG A 18 -6.12 0.72 18.59
CA ARG A 18 -5.50 -0.60 18.39
C ARG A 18 -6.34 -1.73 18.97
N ALA A 19 -6.94 -1.53 20.15
CA ALA A 19 -7.86 -2.50 20.73
C ALA A 19 -9.06 -2.71 19.81
N LEU A 20 -9.65 -1.63 19.28
CA LEU A 20 -10.74 -1.69 18.31
C LEU A 20 -10.38 -2.57 17.10
N VAL A 21 -9.21 -2.35 16.48
CA VAL A 21 -8.73 -3.13 15.33
C VAL A 21 -8.40 -4.59 15.69
N ARG A 22 -7.84 -4.84 16.88
CA ARG A 22 -7.48 -6.19 17.34
C ARG A 22 -8.72 -7.03 17.67
N ASP A 23 -9.72 -6.42 18.30
CA ASP A 23 -10.85 -7.13 18.89
C ASP A 23 -11.98 -7.38 17.87
N HIS A 24 -11.85 -6.90 16.62
CA HIS A 24 -12.88 -7.03 15.58
C HIS A 24 -12.30 -7.36 14.20
N ASP A 25 -12.88 -8.36 13.53
CA ASP A 25 -12.50 -8.73 12.15
C ASP A 25 -12.97 -7.69 11.11
N VAL A 26 -14.09 -7.01 11.38
CA VAL A 26 -14.72 -6.02 10.49
C VAL A 26 -15.19 -4.84 11.31
N ILE A 27 -14.81 -3.64 10.87
CA ILE A 27 -15.17 -2.35 11.48
C ILE A 27 -15.80 -1.48 10.40
N TYR A 28 -17.05 -1.08 10.59
CA TYR A 28 -17.74 -0.10 9.75
C TYR A 28 -17.58 1.30 10.33
N VAL A 29 -17.04 2.22 9.54
CA VAL A 29 -16.90 3.63 9.93
C VAL A 29 -17.88 4.46 9.10
N TYR A 30 -18.83 5.11 9.76
CA TYR A 30 -19.83 5.94 9.11
C TYR A 30 -19.40 7.42 9.09
N HIS A 31 -19.51 8.05 7.92
CA HIS A 31 -19.20 9.46 7.69
C HIS A 31 -20.33 10.09 6.87
N ASN A 32 -20.73 11.33 7.21
CA ASN A 32 -21.99 11.93 6.71
C ASN A 32 -21.88 13.42 6.36
N LEU A 33 -20.66 13.96 6.19
CA LEU A 33 -20.50 15.41 6.08
C LEU A 33 -21.22 15.98 4.85
N ILE A 34 -21.08 15.33 3.69
CA ILE A 34 -21.68 15.77 2.43
C ILE A 34 -23.20 15.92 2.57
N ASP A 35 -23.91 14.88 2.99
CA ASP A 35 -25.37 14.91 3.12
C ASP A 35 -25.82 15.84 4.25
N ALA A 36 -25.10 15.87 5.38
CA ALA A 36 -25.41 16.77 6.49
C ALA A 36 -25.38 18.26 6.09
N ILE A 37 -24.57 18.61 5.10
CA ILE A 37 -24.47 19.94 4.50
C ILE A 37 -25.46 20.10 3.33
N GLY A 38 -25.51 19.11 2.44
CA GLY A 38 -26.28 19.12 1.19
C GLY A 38 -27.79 19.12 1.41
N ASP A 39 -28.32 18.38 2.38
CA ASP A 39 -29.77 18.25 2.53
C ASP A 39 -30.48 19.50 3.07
N LYS A 40 -29.73 20.37 3.73
CA LYS A 40 -30.27 21.57 4.35
C LYS A 40 -30.24 22.73 3.37
N GLN A 41 -31.41 23.32 3.13
CA GLN A 41 -31.55 24.48 2.24
C GLN A 41 -30.57 25.62 2.58
N VAL A 42 -30.28 25.85 3.86
CA VAL A 42 -29.39 26.92 4.32
C VAL A 42 -27.90 26.65 4.06
N SER A 43 -27.51 25.42 3.72
CA SER A 43 -26.12 25.03 3.53
C SER A 43 -25.84 24.25 2.25
N GLU A 44 -26.85 23.92 1.45
CA GLU A 44 -26.70 23.09 0.24
C GLU A 44 -25.70 23.67 -0.76
N GLU A 45 -25.49 24.99 -0.76
CA GLU A 45 -24.51 25.64 -1.64
C GLU A 45 -23.05 25.29 -1.31
N ARG A 46 -22.78 24.85 -0.09
CA ARG A 46 -21.43 24.52 0.42
C ARG A 46 -21.01 23.07 0.18
N VAL A 47 -21.78 22.33 -0.62
CA VAL A 47 -21.53 20.89 -0.81
C VAL A 47 -20.17 20.60 -1.46
N PHE A 48 -19.64 21.51 -2.27
CA PHE A 48 -18.31 21.34 -2.86
C PHE A 48 -17.20 21.43 -1.81
N GLU A 49 -17.27 22.43 -0.91
CA GLU A 49 -16.35 22.50 0.22
C GLU A 49 -16.50 21.27 1.12
N ALA A 50 -17.74 20.85 1.40
CA ALA A 50 -18.01 19.65 2.18
C ALA A 50 -17.43 18.38 1.53
N ALA A 51 -17.41 18.28 0.20
CA ALA A 51 -16.80 17.17 -0.52
C ALA A 51 -15.27 17.18 -0.40
N GLU A 52 -14.63 18.35 -0.51
CA GLU A 52 -13.18 18.51 -0.30
C GLU A 52 -12.80 18.15 1.14
N ASP A 53 -13.52 18.70 2.13
CA ASP A 53 -13.33 18.40 3.55
C ASP A 53 -13.51 16.89 3.83
N THR A 54 -14.52 16.27 3.22
CA THR A 54 -14.77 14.83 3.34
C THR A 54 -13.58 14.00 2.84
N ILE A 55 -12.97 14.39 1.73
CA ILE A 55 -11.77 13.71 1.21
C ILE A 55 -10.62 13.83 2.22
N GLU A 56 -10.38 15.02 2.77
CA GLU A 56 -9.35 15.20 3.79
C GLU A 56 -9.61 14.37 5.05
N GLU A 57 -10.84 14.35 5.53
CA GLU A 57 -11.25 13.60 6.71
C GLU A 57 -11.10 12.08 6.49
N ILE A 58 -11.50 11.56 5.33
CA ILE A 58 -11.28 10.17 4.94
C ILE A 58 -9.77 9.85 4.94
N VAL A 59 -8.91 10.72 4.42
CA VAL A 59 -7.46 10.53 4.45
C VAL A 59 -6.94 10.46 5.90
N ARG A 60 -7.46 11.30 6.80
CA ARG A 60 -7.10 11.27 8.23
C ARG A 60 -7.56 9.98 8.90
N LEU A 61 -8.78 9.52 8.62
CA LEU A 61 -9.33 8.25 9.11
C LEU A 61 -8.46 7.05 8.67
N VAL A 62 -8.13 6.99 7.38
CA VAL A 62 -7.26 5.95 6.81
C VAL A 62 -5.90 5.94 7.49
N LYS A 63 -5.28 7.12 7.70
CA LYS A 63 -3.99 7.23 8.41
C LYS A 63 -4.11 6.75 9.86
N LYS A 64 -5.18 7.12 10.57
CA LYS A 64 -5.43 6.70 11.95
C LYS A 64 -5.59 5.19 12.07
N LEU A 65 -6.44 4.59 11.23
CA LEU A 65 -6.67 3.14 11.18
C LEU A 65 -5.38 2.39 10.83
N ASN A 66 -4.61 2.88 9.86
CA ASN A 66 -3.30 2.32 9.56
C ASN A 66 -2.32 2.40 10.75
N GLY A 67 -2.32 3.51 11.51
CA GLY A 67 -1.55 3.64 12.75
C GLY A 67 -2.00 2.67 13.86
N ALA A 68 -3.24 2.21 13.79
CA ALA A 68 -3.83 1.17 14.65
C ALA A 68 -3.64 -0.26 14.09
N ASN A 69 -2.80 -0.45 13.08
CA ASN A 69 -2.50 -1.72 12.40
C ASN A 69 -3.59 -2.27 11.47
N ALA A 70 -4.56 -1.45 11.03
CA ALA A 70 -5.45 -1.85 9.95
C ALA A 70 -4.73 -1.73 8.59
N ALA A 71 -4.46 -2.86 7.94
CA ALA A 71 -3.75 -2.89 6.66
C ALA A 71 -4.66 -2.93 5.43
N ASN A 72 -5.89 -3.43 5.60
CA ASN A 72 -6.90 -3.56 4.55
C ASN A 72 -8.06 -2.63 4.88
N MET A 73 -8.34 -1.68 4.00
CA MET A 73 -9.44 -0.73 4.15
C MET A 73 -10.19 -0.63 2.84
N ILE A 74 -11.51 -0.46 2.93
CA ILE A 74 -12.37 -0.20 1.77
C ILE A 74 -13.07 1.12 2.05
N VAL A 75 -12.98 2.05 1.12
CA VAL A 75 -13.72 3.32 1.14
C VAL A 75 -14.72 3.30 -0.01
N THR A 76 -15.98 3.57 0.29
CA THR A 76 -17.06 3.65 -0.68
C THR A 76 -18.17 4.54 -0.13
N ALA A 77 -19.23 4.74 -0.91
CA ALA A 77 -20.45 5.40 -0.49
C ALA A 77 -21.65 4.49 -0.77
N ASP A 78 -22.80 4.85 -0.23
CA ASP A 78 -24.10 4.26 -0.56
C ASP A 78 -24.67 4.84 -1.86
N HIS A 79 -24.48 6.13 -2.09
CA HIS A 79 -24.84 6.82 -3.33
C HIS A 79 -23.93 8.03 -3.60
N GLY A 80 -24.00 8.55 -4.82
CA GLY A 80 -23.56 9.92 -5.11
C GLY A 80 -24.72 10.92 -4.99
N PHE A 81 -24.53 12.12 -5.53
CA PHE A 81 -25.51 13.20 -5.47
C PHE A 81 -25.52 14.02 -6.76
N ILE A 82 -26.57 14.80 -6.94
CA ILE A 82 -26.66 15.84 -7.97
C ILE A 82 -26.69 17.19 -7.28
N TYR A 83 -25.83 18.10 -7.71
CA TYR A 83 -25.87 19.50 -7.34
C TYR A 83 -26.09 20.41 -8.56
N GLN A 84 -26.98 21.38 -8.44
CA GLN A 84 -27.21 22.41 -9.46
C GLN A 84 -27.05 23.81 -8.86
N HIS A 85 -26.04 24.54 -9.30
CA HIS A 85 -25.75 25.87 -8.76
C HIS A 85 -26.82 26.92 -9.12
N ARG A 86 -27.37 26.84 -10.33
CA ARG A 86 -28.43 27.78 -10.76
C ARG A 86 -29.74 27.47 -10.03
N PRO A 87 -30.59 28.48 -9.78
CA PRO A 87 -31.96 28.25 -9.34
C PRO A 87 -32.66 27.24 -10.25
N ILE A 88 -33.38 26.30 -9.65
CA ILE A 88 -34.09 25.26 -10.39
C ILE A 88 -35.29 25.88 -11.09
N GLU A 89 -35.35 25.77 -12.42
CA GLU A 89 -36.48 26.26 -13.19
C GLU A 89 -37.71 25.36 -12.99
N GLU A 90 -38.90 25.92 -13.21
CA GLU A 90 -40.16 25.19 -13.06
C GLU A 90 -40.23 23.94 -13.95
N SER A 91 -39.59 24.00 -15.12
CA SER A 91 -39.42 22.93 -16.10
C SER A 91 -38.59 21.74 -15.60
N ASP A 92 -37.70 21.94 -14.63
CA ASP A 92 -36.82 20.90 -14.07
C ASP A 92 -37.49 20.12 -12.93
N PHE A 93 -38.70 20.54 -12.52
CA PHE A 93 -39.54 19.77 -11.63
C PHE A 93 -40.40 18.79 -12.42
N SER A 94 -40.57 17.59 -11.85
CA SER A 94 -41.48 16.61 -12.40
C SER A 94 -42.92 17.09 -12.22
N SER A 95 -43.64 17.28 -13.32
CA SER A 95 -45.09 17.53 -13.34
C SER A 95 -45.92 16.27 -13.09
N ALA A 96 -45.26 15.13 -12.85
CA ALA A 96 -45.91 13.84 -12.70
C ALA A 96 -46.78 13.79 -11.43
N GLN A 97 -48.05 13.44 -11.60
CA GLN A 97 -48.97 13.13 -10.52
C GLN A 97 -48.61 11.77 -9.92
N VAL A 98 -48.46 11.72 -8.60
CA VAL A 98 -48.14 10.48 -7.88
C VAL A 98 -49.44 9.79 -7.52
N GLU A 99 -49.63 8.58 -8.02
CA GLU A 99 -50.80 7.75 -7.73
C GLU A 99 -50.38 6.40 -7.16
N GLY A 100 -51.15 5.88 -6.22
CA GLY A 100 -51.05 4.53 -5.69
C GLY A 100 -52.03 4.29 -4.56
N ASP A 101 -52.17 3.04 -4.12
CA ASP A 101 -53.10 2.65 -3.06
C ASP A 101 -52.70 3.26 -1.71
N THR A 102 -51.39 3.30 -1.42
CA THR A 102 -50.85 3.92 -0.21
C THR A 102 -49.49 4.52 -0.48
N ILE A 103 -49.31 5.79 -0.13
CA ILE A 103 -48.02 6.47 -0.17
C ILE A 103 -47.40 6.47 1.22
N LEU A 104 -46.27 5.78 1.39
CA LEU A 104 -45.58 5.64 2.68
C LEU A 104 -44.58 6.76 2.92
N TYR A 105 -43.84 7.14 1.89
CA TYR A 105 -42.82 8.18 2.00
C TYR A 105 -42.66 8.93 0.67
N ARG A 106 -42.42 10.24 0.75
CA ARG A 106 -42.17 11.10 -0.42
C ARG A 106 -40.89 11.89 -0.19
N ASP A 107 -39.93 11.68 -1.07
CA ASP A 107 -38.75 12.52 -1.22
C ASP A 107 -38.77 13.27 -2.57
N ARG A 108 -37.76 14.12 -2.77
CA ARG A 108 -37.53 14.87 -4.00
C ARG A 108 -37.17 13.95 -5.17
N ARG A 109 -36.56 12.79 -4.91
CA ARG A 109 -36.04 11.88 -5.95
C ARG A 109 -36.60 10.46 -5.89
N PHE A 110 -37.42 10.14 -4.90
CA PHE A 110 -38.12 8.87 -4.86
C PHE A 110 -39.41 8.95 -4.04
N ILE A 111 -40.31 8.01 -4.28
CA ILE A 111 -41.51 7.77 -3.49
C ILE A 111 -41.55 6.28 -3.15
N LEU A 112 -41.95 5.97 -1.93
CA LEU A 112 -42.17 4.60 -1.45
C LEU A 112 -43.66 4.41 -1.16
N GLY A 113 -44.21 3.25 -1.51
CA GLY A 113 -45.62 2.97 -1.30
C GLY A 113 -46.07 1.60 -1.78
N HIS A 114 -47.39 1.40 -1.83
CA HIS A 114 -48.07 0.21 -2.34
C HIS A 114 -49.05 0.58 -3.45
N GLY A 115 -49.17 -0.28 -4.45
CA GLY A 115 -50.04 -0.06 -5.60
C GLY A 115 -49.62 1.13 -6.46
N LEU A 116 -48.33 1.50 -6.44
CA LEU A 116 -47.82 2.72 -7.08
C LEU A 116 -48.02 2.64 -8.59
N LYS A 117 -48.57 3.67 -9.23
CA LYS A 117 -48.76 3.66 -10.69
C LYS A 117 -47.58 4.32 -11.39
N ALA A 118 -47.05 3.63 -12.41
CA ALA A 118 -46.06 4.22 -13.31
C ALA A 118 -46.73 5.30 -14.17
N ASN A 119 -45.96 6.32 -14.57
CA ASN A 119 -46.43 7.34 -15.51
C ASN A 119 -45.26 7.83 -16.39
N HIS A 120 -45.53 8.82 -17.26
CA HIS A 120 -44.51 9.31 -18.18
C HIS A 120 -43.29 9.92 -17.48
N GLY A 121 -43.46 10.58 -16.32
CA GLY A 121 -42.38 11.25 -15.59
C GLY A 121 -41.74 10.41 -14.47
N LEU A 122 -42.35 9.30 -14.07
CA LEU A 122 -41.90 8.45 -12.96
C LEU A 122 -41.71 7.01 -13.44
N ARG A 123 -40.55 6.43 -13.13
CA ARG A 123 -40.28 5.02 -13.33
C ARG A 123 -40.64 4.25 -12.07
N ARG A 124 -41.53 3.26 -12.20
CA ARG A 124 -41.87 2.32 -11.13
C ARG A 124 -40.87 1.17 -11.10
N PHE A 125 -40.49 0.78 -9.90
CA PHE A 125 -39.78 -0.45 -9.59
C PHE A 125 -40.58 -1.23 -8.55
N THR A 126 -40.87 -2.49 -8.86
CA THR A 126 -41.31 -3.47 -7.86
C THR A 126 -40.13 -3.85 -6.95
N PRO A 127 -40.38 -4.37 -5.74
CA PRO A 127 -39.32 -4.88 -4.87
C PRO A 127 -38.38 -5.84 -5.61
N ALA A 128 -38.93 -6.80 -6.37
CA ALA A 128 -38.15 -7.77 -7.14
C ALA A 128 -37.24 -7.11 -8.19
N GLN A 129 -37.71 -6.07 -8.88
CA GLN A 129 -36.89 -5.32 -9.85
C GLN A 129 -35.78 -4.50 -9.18
N ALA A 130 -35.98 -4.07 -7.94
CA ALA A 130 -34.97 -3.38 -7.13
C ALA A 130 -34.07 -4.37 -6.36
N ASN A 131 -34.25 -5.68 -6.54
CA ASN A 131 -33.58 -6.73 -5.77
C ASN A 131 -33.79 -6.59 -4.25
N LEU A 132 -34.98 -6.17 -3.85
CA LEU A 132 -35.42 -6.01 -2.46
C LEU A 132 -36.49 -7.04 -2.12
N GLN A 133 -36.53 -7.44 -0.85
CA GLN A 133 -37.61 -8.25 -0.30
C GLN A 133 -38.77 -7.35 0.17
N GLY A 134 -39.97 -7.93 0.30
CA GLY A 134 -41.16 -7.24 0.78
C GLY A 134 -42.11 -6.79 -0.33
N SER A 135 -42.99 -5.84 -0.01
CA SER A 135 -44.09 -5.38 -0.87
C SER A 135 -44.05 -3.89 -1.20
N VAL A 136 -43.03 -3.17 -0.72
CA VAL A 136 -42.88 -1.72 -0.96
C VAL A 136 -42.32 -1.46 -2.34
N GLU A 137 -43.03 -0.66 -3.11
CA GLU A 137 -42.67 -0.26 -4.46
C GLU A 137 -42.00 1.11 -4.45
N VAL A 138 -41.20 1.38 -5.48
CA VAL A 138 -40.44 2.63 -5.62
C VAL A 138 -40.84 3.35 -6.90
N LEU A 139 -41.14 4.64 -6.82
CA LEU A 139 -41.20 5.53 -7.98
C LEU A 139 -39.99 6.46 -7.96
N ILE A 140 -39.26 6.53 -9.07
CA ILE A 140 -38.11 7.43 -9.25
C ILE A 140 -38.41 8.37 -10.42
N PRO A 141 -38.28 9.70 -10.27
CA PRO A 141 -38.35 10.63 -11.39
C PRO A 141 -37.32 10.30 -12.47
N LYS A 142 -37.77 10.33 -13.72
CA LYS A 142 -36.87 10.15 -14.86
C LYS A 142 -35.91 11.34 -14.97
N SER A 143 -34.72 11.08 -15.50
CA SER A 143 -33.66 12.10 -15.63
C SER A 143 -33.25 12.68 -14.27
N ILE A 144 -32.73 13.91 -14.28
CA ILE A 144 -32.37 14.69 -13.11
C ILE A 144 -33.57 15.42 -12.48
N ASN A 145 -34.81 15.15 -12.92
CA ASN A 145 -35.99 15.89 -12.46
C ASN A 145 -36.33 15.61 -11.00
N ARG A 146 -36.89 16.58 -10.28
CA ARG A 146 -37.26 16.40 -8.87
C ARG A 146 -38.74 16.64 -8.60
N LEU A 147 -39.28 15.92 -7.64
CA LEU A 147 -40.63 16.14 -7.10
C LEU A 147 -40.61 17.36 -6.18
N ARG A 148 -41.71 18.10 -6.14
CA ARG A 148 -41.86 19.23 -5.21
C ARG A 148 -42.01 18.71 -3.79
N ARG A 149 -41.28 19.34 -2.87
CA ARG A 149 -41.39 19.14 -1.42
C ARG A 149 -41.22 20.50 -0.75
N GLN A 150 -42.18 20.89 0.08
CA GLN A 150 -42.14 22.18 0.78
C GLN A 150 -41.02 22.18 1.84
N GLY A 151 -40.34 23.31 1.99
CA GLY A 151 -39.32 23.51 3.02
C GLY A 151 -37.99 22.75 2.81
N SER A 152 -37.79 22.13 1.64
CA SER A 152 -36.55 21.45 1.30
C SER A 152 -35.72 22.25 0.29
N GLY A 153 -34.39 22.17 0.40
CA GLY A 153 -33.48 22.64 -0.64
C GLY A 153 -33.78 22.00 -2.01
N SER A 154 -33.28 22.59 -3.09
CA SER A 154 -33.57 22.08 -4.44
C SER A 154 -32.32 21.92 -5.31
N ARG A 155 -31.19 22.48 -4.86
CA ARG A 155 -29.92 22.42 -5.57
C ARG A 155 -29.24 21.08 -5.35
N PHE A 156 -29.23 20.59 -4.11
CA PHE A 156 -28.69 19.27 -3.75
C PHE A 156 -29.81 18.23 -3.65
N VAL A 157 -29.67 17.12 -4.38
CA VAL A 157 -30.60 15.99 -4.34
C VAL A 157 -29.86 14.66 -4.54
N HIS A 158 -30.35 13.62 -3.87
CA HIS A 158 -29.91 12.23 -4.04
C HIS A 158 -31.13 11.29 -3.94
N GLY A 159 -30.94 9.98 -4.16
CA GLY A 159 -31.99 8.95 -4.06
C GLY A 159 -32.70 8.61 -5.39
N GLY A 160 -32.18 9.07 -6.51
CA GLY A 160 -32.62 8.75 -7.87
C GLY A 160 -31.79 7.66 -8.55
N ALA A 161 -32.08 7.42 -9.84
CA ALA A 161 -31.47 6.35 -10.64
C ALA A 161 -30.47 6.89 -11.69
N THR A 162 -29.91 8.08 -11.46
CA THR A 162 -28.92 8.66 -12.38
C THR A 162 -27.55 8.05 -12.16
N LEU A 163 -26.69 8.08 -13.17
CA LEU A 163 -25.33 7.53 -13.05
C LEU A 163 -24.54 8.20 -11.92
N GLN A 164 -24.73 9.50 -11.71
CA GLN A 164 -24.11 10.27 -10.64
C GLN A 164 -24.50 9.75 -9.25
N GLU A 165 -25.71 9.19 -9.10
CA GLU A 165 -26.21 8.66 -7.83
C GLU A 165 -25.86 7.17 -7.65
N VAL A 166 -25.89 6.37 -8.73
CA VAL A 166 -25.77 4.89 -8.63
C VAL A 166 -24.38 4.34 -8.96
N VAL A 167 -23.54 5.09 -9.68
CA VAL A 167 -22.17 4.66 -9.99
C VAL A 167 -21.24 5.12 -8.88
N VAL A 168 -21.06 4.25 -7.89
CA VAL A 168 -20.25 4.55 -6.70
C VAL A 168 -18.88 3.87 -6.77
N PRO A 169 -17.77 4.59 -6.58
CA PRO A 169 -16.45 3.99 -6.54
C PRO A 169 -16.25 3.15 -5.27
N VAL A 170 -15.51 2.05 -5.43
CA VAL A 170 -15.01 1.24 -4.31
C VAL A 170 -13.49 1.31 -4.33
N VAL A 171 -12.94 2.10 -3.42
CA VAL A 171 -11.49 2.27 -3.28
C VAL A 171 -10.97 1.25 -2.29
N LYS A 172 -10.16 0.31 -2.79
CA LYS A 172 -9.46 -0.67 -1.94
C LYS A 172 -8.08 -0.15 -1.59
N ILE A 173 -7.83 0.01 -0.31
CA ILE A 173 -6.56 0.48 0.24
C ILE A 173 -5.91 -0.70 0.93
N ASN A 174 -4.77 -1.14 0.41
CA ASN A 174 -3.92 -2.15 1.02
C ASN A 174 -2.57 -1.54 1.34
N LYS A 175 -2.35 -1.21 2.61
CA LYS A 175 -1.06 -0.71 3.08
C LYS A 175 -0.25 -1.88 3.62
N LYS A 176 0.44 -2.59 2.72
CA LYS A 176 1.44 -3.57 3.14
C LYS A 176 2.53 -2.83 3.90
N ARG A 177 2.96 -3.39 5.03
CA ARG A 177 4.33 -3.17 5.48
C ARG A 177 5.23 -3.86 4.45
N GLN A 178 5.53 -3.17 3.35
CA GLN A 178 6.76 -3.49 2.66
C GLN A 178 7.85 -3.17 3.69
N SER A 179 8.69 -4.15 4.03
CA SER A 179 9.76 -3.88 4.96
C SER A 179 10.67 -2.84 4.31
N ASP A 180 10.54 -1.58 4.70
CA ASP A 180 11.48 -0.51 4.33
C ASP A 180 12.90 -0.80 4.87
N THR A 181 13.10 -1.97 5.51
CA THR A 181 14.39 -2.50 5.91
C THR A 181 15.06 -3.21 4.73
N SER A 182 16.13 -2.64 4.20
CA SER A 182 17.09 -3.33 3.33
C SER A 182 18.31 -3.80 4.13
N ALA A 183 19.14 -4.68 3.59
CA ALA A 183 20.44 -5.00 4.17
C ALA A 183 21.53 -4.15 3.50
N VAL A 184 22.59 -3.78 4.24
CA VAL A 184 23.71 -2.98 3.69
C VAL A 184 24.34 -3.64 2.47
N GLU A 185 24.64 -2.86 1.43
CA GLU A 185 25.41 -3.36 0.29
C GLU A 185 26.90 -3.42 0.60
N VAL A 186 27.56 -4.46 0.08
CA VAL A 186 28.99 -4.71 0.27
C VAL A 186 29.67 -4.75 -1.10
N GLU A 187 30.70 -3.94 -1.24
CA GLU A 187 31.54 -3.90 -2.44
C GLU A 187 32.90 -4.53 -2.17
N ILE A 188 33.50 -5.08 -3.22
CA ILE A 188 34.87 -5.57 -3.21
C ILE A 188 35.73 -4.47 -3.83
N ILE A 189 36.52 -3.80 -3.00
CA ILE A 189 37.54 -2.85 -3.47
C ILE A 189 38.76 -3.67 -3.88
N GLY A 190 38.84 -3.92 -5.19
CA GLY A 190 39.96 -4.64 -5.79
C GLY A 190 41.28 -3.88 -5.67
N SER A 191 42.39 -4.63 -5.60
CA SER A 191 43.71 -4.11 -5.96
C SER A 191 43.72 -3.79 -7.46
N SER A 192 44.40 -2.71 -7.86
CA SER A 192 44.49 -2.28 -9.26
C SER A 192 45.05 -3.36 -10.20
N ASN A 193 45.79 -4.32 -9.66
CA ASN A 193 46.26 -5.51 -10.37
C ASN A 193 45.48 -6.73 -9.89
N GLN A 194 44.61 -7.29 -10.74
CA GLN A 194 43.84 -8.52 -10.52
C GLN A 194 44.71 -9.80 -10.60
N MET A 195 45.93 -9.75 -10.09
CA MET A 195 46.91 -10.85 -10.11
C MET A 195 47.22 -11.31 -8.69
N ILE A 196 47.18 -12.61 -8.44
CA ILE A 196 47.66 -13.21 -7.18
C ILE A 196 49.00 -13.88 -7.46
N THR A 197 50.09 -13.29 -6.97
CA THR A 197 51.46 -13.80 -7.21
C THR A 197 52.12 -14.40 -5.99
N SER A 198 51.51 -14.27 -4.82
CA SER A 198 52.03 -14.78 -3.54
C SER A 198 51.06 -15.79 -2.92
N SER A 199 51.46 -16.44 -1.82
CA SER A 199 50.59 -17.33 -1.04
C SER A 199 49.48 -16.59 -0.27
N GLN A 200 49.43 -15.26 -0.34
CA GLN A 200 48.41 -14.45 0.30
C GLN A 200 47.96 -13.28 -0.59
N ILE A 201 46.73 -12.81 -0.40
CA ILE A 201 46.23 -11.59 -1.03
C ILE A 201 45.39 -10.79 -0.04
N SER A 202 45.63 -9.48 0.00
CA SER A 202 44.79 -8.54 0.76
C SER A 202 43.72 -7.95 -0.15
N VAL A 203 42.47 -8.03 0.30
CA VAL A 203 41.29 -7.47 -0.37
C VAL A 203 40.56 -6.59 0.63
N ARG A 204 40.02 -5.46 0.16
CA ARG A 204 39.20 -4.58 1.00
C ARG A 204 37.73 -4.76 0.66
N PHE A 205 36.90 -4.88 1.67
CA PHE A 205 35.45 -4.88 1.54
C PHE A 205 34.90 -3.56 2.06
N TYR A 206 33.92 -2.99 1.37
CA TYR A 206 33.34 -1.70 1.73
C TYR A 206 31.83 -1.81 1.92
N GLN A 207 31.34 -1.36 3.07
CA GLN A 207 29.92 -1.23 3.34
C GLN A 207 29.41 0.10 2.78
N ALA A 208 28.63 0.05 1.69
CA ALA A 208 28.23 1.21 0.91
C ALA A 208 27.43 2.24 1.72
N THR A 209 26.54 1.76 2.59
CA THR A 209 25.64 2.58 3.42
C THR A 209 25.81 2.25 4.90
N ALA A 210 25.65 3.24 5.78
CA ALA A 210 25.61 3.00 7.22
C ALA A 210 24.38 2.17 7.64
N VAL A 211 24.52 1.38 8.71
CA VAL A 211 23.39 0.70 9.36
C VAL A 211 22.50 1.73 10.06
N THR A 212 21.20 1.63 9.79
CA THR A 212 20.16 2.48 10.40
C THR A 212 18.99 1.60 10.86
N GLU A 213 17.92 2.21 11.37
CA GLU A 213 16.67 1.47 11.62
C GLU A 213 16.08 0.85 10.34
N LYS A 214 16.37 1.45 9.17
CA LYS A 214 15.88 1.03 7.85
C LYS A 214 16.94 0.29 7.01
N THR A 215 18.17 0.18 7.49
CA THR A 215 19.24 -0.53 6.78
C THR A 215 19.94 -1.45 7.75
N GLN A 216 19.69 -2.75 7.64
CA GLN A 216 20.15 -3.79 8.56
C GLN A 216 21.56 -4.26 8.21
N SER A 217 22.26 -4.78 9.22
CA SER A 217 23.57 -5.41 9.05
C SER A 217 23.51 -6.63 8.12
N ARG A 218 24.64 -6.98 7.53
CA ARG A 218 24.77 -8.15 6.64
C ARG A 218 25.93 -9.05 7.09
N GLN A 219 25.74 -10.36 7.04
CA GLN A 219 26.80 -11.33 7.27
C GLN A 219 27.14 -12.04 5.97
N LEU A 220 28.42 -12.04 5.61
CA LEU A 220 28.91 -12.69 4.39
C LEU A 220 30.06 -13.62 4.71
N ARG A 221 30.18 -14.67 3.92
CA ARG A 221 31.31 -15.58 3.91
C ARG A 221 32.16 -15.30 2.69
N ALA A 222 33.48 -15.19 2.88
CA ALA A 222 34.42 -14.91 1.82
C ALA A 222 35.45 -16.04 1.67
N GLY A 223 35.77 -16.38 0.41
CA GLY A 223 36.82 -17.35 0.08
C GLY A 223 37.19 -17.27 -1.41
N ILE A 224 38.38 -17.74 -1.76
CA ILE A 224 38.87 -17.81 -3.13
C ILE A 224 38.71 -19.24 -3.64
N TYR A 225 38.07 -19.37 -4.79
CA TYR A 225 37.72 -20.64 -5.38
C TYR A 225 38.33 -20.79 -6.78
N ALA A 226 38.72 -22.00 -7.14
CA ALA A 226 38.99 -22.35 -8.52
C ALA A 226 37.69 -22.29 -9.37
N GLN A 227 37.83 -22.24 -10.69
CA GLN A 227 36.67 -22.31 -11.60
C GLN A 227 35.88 -23.62 -11.48
N SER A 228 36.52 -24.70 -11.02
CA SER A 228 35.87 -25.96 -10.68
C SER A 228 34.94 -25.87 -9.45
N GLY A 229 35.02 -24.79 -8.69
CA GLY A 229 34.28 -24.59 -7.44
C GLY A 229 35.03 -25.05 -6.19
N GLU A 230 36.26 -25.55 -6.31
CA GLU A 230 37.11 -25.94 -5.18
C GLU A 230 37.62 -24.70 -4.41
N LEU A 231 37.50 -24.71 -3.09
CA LEU A 231 38.04 -23.65 -2.23
C LEU A 231 39.57 -23.79 -2.16
N ILE A 232 40.29 -22.75 -2.57
CA ILE A 232 41.76 -22.75 -2.61
C ILE A 232 42.39 -21.78 -1.61
N SER A 233 41.61 -21.14 -0.74
CA SER A 233 42.08 -20.30 0.37
C SER A 233 41.46 -20.71 1.72
N ASP A 234 41.89 -20.07 2.79
CA ASP A 234 41.08 -19.97 4.01
C ASP A 234 39.75 -19.25 3.73
N ARG A 235 38.83 -19.40 4.68
CA ARG A 235 37.46 -18.91 4.59
C ARG A 235 37.16 -18.03 5.79
N HIS A 236 36.54 -16.89 5.55
CA HIS A 236 36.24 -15.90 6.59
C HIS A 236 34.75 -15.61 6.63
N ASP A 237 34.17 -15.57 7.83
CA ASP A 237 32.85 -15.01 8.06
C ASP A 237 33.02 -13.54 8.48
N LEU A 238 32.29 -12.64 7.83
CA LEU A 238 32.40 -11.19 7.94
C LEU A 238 31.05 -10.61 8.36
N VAL A 239 31.09 -9.62 9.25
CA VAL A 239 29.92 -8.86 9.70
C VAL A 239 30.07 -7.42 9.21
N PHE A 240 29.05 -6.93 8.51
CA PHE A 240 28.92 -5.56 8.04
C PHE A 240 27.80 -4.88 8.82
N ASP A 241 28.16 -4.22 9.93
CA ASP A 241 27.23 -3.57 10.84
C ASP A 241 27.62 -2.11 11.18
N PHE A 242 28.51 -1.51 10.38
CA PHE A 242 29.03 -0.17 10.66
C PHE A 242 27.95 0.89 10.59
N ARG A 243 27.90 1.77 11.59
CA ARG A 243 26.96 2.89 11.69
C ARG A 243 27.56 4.25 11.35
N SER A 244 28.87 4.32 11.14
CA SER A 244 29.57 5.58 10.84
C SER A 244 29.13 6.14 9.49
N ASP A 245 28.96 7.46 9.40
CA ASP A 245 28.74 8.16 8.13
C ASP A 245 30.03 8.33 7.32
N ASN A 246 31.21 8.19 7.94
CA ASN A 246 32.50 8.28 7.26
C ASN A 246 32.79 6.99 6.45
N PRO A 247 32.92 7.07 5.10
CA PRO A 247 33.16 5.89 4.26
C PRO A 247 34.41 5.10 4.61
N ARG A 248 35.49 5.77 5.06
CA ARG A 248 36.76 5.10 5.39
C ARG A 248 36.67 4.20 6.63
N GLU A 249 35.73 4.50 7.52
CA GLU A 249 35.47 3.70 8.73
C GLU A 249 34.58 2.49 8.44
N ARG A 250 34.12 2.34 7.19
CA ARG A 250 33.28 1.24 6.71
C ARG A 250 34.04 0.28 5.78
N GLU A 251 35.37 0.31 5.83
CA GLU A 251 36.24 -0.61 5.08
C GLU A 251 36.77 -1.73 6.00
N ILE A 252 36.67 -2.98 5.56
CA ILE A 252 37.29 -4.15 6.19
C ILE A 252 38.43 -4.65 5.29
N PRO A 253 39.71 -4.41 5.63
CA PRO A 253 40.82 -5.09 4.99
C PRO A 253 40.88 -6.54 5.47
N LEU A 254 40.91 -7.49 4.54
CA LEU A 254 41.02 -8.91 4.84
C LEU A 254 42.13 -9.53 4.01
N ARG A 255 42.92 -10.39 4.64
CA ARG A 255 43.99 -11.13 4.00
C ARG A 255 43.60 -12.60 3.88
N PHE A 256 43.52 -13.09 2.65
CA PHE A 256 43.32 -14.51 2.35
C PHE A 256 44.67 -15.21 2.27
N LEU A 257 44.75 -16.40 2.85
CA LEU A 257 45.87 -17.32 2.74
C LEU A 257 45.50 -18.44 1.77
N LEU A 258 46.26 -18.58 0.70
CA LEU A 258 46.10 -19.67 -0.25
C LEU A 258 46.57 -20.99 0.37
N SER A 259 45.78 -22.03 0.17
CA SER A 259 46.15 -23.40 0.50
C SER A 259 47.19 -23.94 -0.49
N ARG A 260 47.83 -25.08 -0.17
CA ARG A 260 48.72 -25.78 -1.11
C ARG A 260 48.00 -26.24 -2.38
N GLN A 261 46.69 -26.51 -2.31
CA GLN A 261 45.90 -26.92 -3.47
C GLN A 261 45.85 -25.84 -4.56
N ALA A 262 46.04 -24.56 -4.19
CA ALA A 262 46.10 -23.46 -5.15
C ALA A 262 47.17 -23.66 -6.24
N ASP A 263 48.25 -24.39 -5.95
CA ASP A 263 49.34 -24.63 -6.91
C ASP A 263 48.90 -25.41 -8.16
N ALA A 264 47.88 -26.26 -8.03
CA ALA A 264 47.28 -26.98 -9.16
C ALA A 264 46.51 -26.06 -10.13
N PHE A 265 46.18 -24.84 -9.69
CA PHE A 265 45.43 -23.85 -10.45
C PHE A 265 46.32 -22.67 -10.88
N ASN A 266 47.66 -22.83 -10.84
CA ASN A 266 48.56 -21.78 -11.29
C ASN A 266 48.35 -21.46 -12.78
N ASP A 267 48.57 -20.20 -13.15
CA ASP A 267 48.26 -19.60 -14.46
C ASP A 267 46.78 -19.59 -14.87
N GLN A 268 45.85 -19.98 -13.97
CA GLN A 268 44.41 -19.97 -14.21
C GLN A 268 43.70 -18.77 -13.55
N GLU A 269 42.48 -18.49 -14.04
CA GLU A 269 41.57 -17.56 -13.38
C GLU A 269 40.91 -18.25 -12.17
N VAL A 270 40.86 -17.53 -11.05
CA VAL A 270 40.25 -17.92 -9.77
C VAL A 270 39.28 -16.83 -9.32
N VAL A 271 38.32 -17.17 -8.49
CA VAL A 271 37.18 -16.31 -8.13
C VAL A 271 37.12 -16.11 -6.63
N LEU A 272 37.26 -14.87 -6.18
CA LEU A 272 36.84 -14.48 -4.84
C LEU A 272 35.31 -14.44 -4.82
N LYS A 273 34.69 -15.22 -3.94
CA LYS A 273 33.24 -15.22 -3.74
C LYS A 273 32.89 -14.66 -2.37
N LEU A 274 31.90 -13.78 -2.35
CA LEU A 274 31.12 -13.43 -1.18
C LEU A 274 29.81 -14.18 -1.25
N GLU A 275 29.48 -14.92 -0.19
CA GLU A 275 28.29 -15.75 -0.11
C GLU A 275 27.47 -15.37 1.12
N GLU A 276 26.15 -15.30 0.97
CA GLU A 276 25.21 -14.98 2.03
C GLU A 276 24.43 -16.24 2.42
N ARG A 277 24.24 -16.47 3.72
CA ARG A 277 23.45 -17.61 4.21
C ARG A 277 21.98 -17.39 3.87
N HIS A 278 21.33 -18.40 3.30
CA HIS A 278 19.92 -18.33 2.96
C HIS A 278 19.05 -18.55 4.21
N GLY A 279 18.71 -17.45 4.89
CA GLY A 279 17.97 -17.48 6.15
C GLY A 279 18.69 -18.31 7.22
N GLU A 280 17.94 -19.12 7.96
CA GLU A 280 18.48 -20.03 8.98
C GLU A 280 19.03 -21.35 8.40
N THR A 281 19.04 -21.54 7.07
CA THR A 281 19.44 -22.82 6.45
C THR A 281 20.96 -22.99 6.40
N SER A 282 21.46 -24.20 6.17
CA SER A 282 22.88 -24.45 5.91
C SER A 282 23.34 -24.05 4.50
N HIS A 283 22.44 -23.54 3.66
CA HIS A 283 22.75 -23.18 2.28
C HIS A 283 23.24 -21.75 2.16
N PHE A 284 24.24 -21.56 1.31
CA PHE A 284 24.80 -20.26 0.97
C PHE A 284 24.49 -19.93 -0.48
N ARG A 285 24.18 -18.67 -0.75
CA ARG A 285 23.95 -18.13 -2.09
C ARG A 285 25.07 -17.15 -2.42
N GLU A 286 25.56 -17.18 -3.65
CA GLU A 286 26.48 -16.18 -4.15
C GLU A 286 25.86 -14.77 -4.07
N TYR A 287 26.55 -13.88 -3.38
CA TYR A 287 26.18 -12.47 -3.24
C TYR A 287 26.92 -11.61 -4.26
N ARG A 288 28.25 -11.75 -4.33
CA ARG A 288 29.11 -10.97 -5.25
C ARG A 288 30.42 -11.71 -5.48
N THR A 289 31.03 -11.51 -6.64
CA THR A 289 32.33 -12.12 -6.98
C THR A 289 33.33 -11.12 -7.53
N ALA A 290 34.62 -11.41 -7.38
CA ALA A 290 35.71 -10.75 -8.10
C ALA A 290 36.65 -11.79 -8.71
N ARG A 291 37.14 -11.54 -9.92
CA ARG A 291 38.04 -12.44 -10.65
C ARG A 291 39.48 -12.01 -10.46
N TYR A 292 40.35 -13.00 -10.30
CA TYR A 292 41.79 -12.83 -10.21
C TYR A 292 42.47 -13.87 -11.08
N ARG A 293 43.69 -13.58 -11.55
CA ARG A 293 44.55 -14.57 -12.18
C ARG A 293 45.64 -15.00 -11.22
N LEU A 294 45.72 -16.30 -10.96
CA LEU A 294 46.74 -16.89 -10.11
C LEU A 294 48.02 -17.07 -10.94
N LYS A 295 49.13 -16.48 -10.49
CA LYS A 295 50.44 -16.60 -11.15
C LYS A 295 51.56 -16.54 -10.11
N ARG A 296 51.78 -17.66 -9.43
CA ARG A 296 52.81 -17.82 -8.41
C ARG A 296 54.11 -18.27 -9.05
N SER A 297 55.21 -17.63 -8.68
CA SER A 297 56.56 -18.14 -8.94
C SER A 297 56.81 -19.30 -7.98
N PHE A 298 57.11 -20.49 -8.50
CA PHE A 298 57.61 -21.57 -7.65
C PHE A 298 58.97 -21.14 -7.10
N SER A 299 59.09 -21.00 -5.78
CA SER A 299 60.39 -21.14 -5.14
C SER A 299 60.71 -22.63 -5.15
N ASN A 300 61.55 -23.06 -6.11
CA ASN A 300 62.33 -24.26 -5.90
C ASN A 300 63.17 -24.00 -4.66
N ASP A 301 62.85 -24.67 -3.55
CA ASP A 301 63.81 -24.86 -2.47
C ASP A 301 65.02 -25.61 -3.06
N PHE A 302 66.08 -24.87 -3.35
CA PHE A 302 67.41 -25.43 -3.49
C PHE A 302 67.96 -25.62 -2.08
N ASP A 303 67.93 -26.86 -1.58
CA ASP A 303 68.79 -27.29 -0.49
C ASP A 303 69.99 -28.05 -1.08
N PHE A 304 71.18 -27.60 -0.66
CA PHE A 304 72.48 -28.26 -0.80
C PHE A 304 72.64 -29.37 0.24
#